data_AF-V5GRE6-F1
#
_entry.id   AF-V5GRE6-F1
#
_cell.length_a   1.000
_cell.length_b   1.000
_cell.length_c   1.000
_cell.angle_alpha   90.00
_cell.angle_beta   90.00
_cell.angle_gamma   90.00
#
_symmetry.space_group_name_H-M   'P 1'
#
loop_
_entity.id
_entity.type
_entity.pdbx_description
1 polymer ?
#
loop_
_entity_poly.entity_id
_entity_poly.type
_entity_poly.pdbx_seq_one_letter_code
_entity_poly.pdbx_strand_id
1 'polypeptide(L)'
;LNSLLESKNLNVDIEYRGKTPLHYAIIGKNRKAVQSLLQRGSLVDDVCLQNINPKDLEDYLNSCIKSDNYKKDMEEGNYKSFLVFDFFINSCRTHHKTEKSYQHSDESARLYNSSSICSNRFDSEVAVIRNIGNIKRLKHLLEHPLVYIYIMLKWHCVLNYYYFFVIVKSIFYLIIDSL
;
A
#
# COMPACT_ATOMS: atom_id res chain seq x y z
N LEU A 1 1.71 -22.28 -21.43
CA LEU A 1 2.24 -21.08 -20.74
C LEU A 1 1.31 -20.54 -19.65
N ASN A 2 -0.02 -20.50 -19.87
CA ASN A 2 -0.96 -19.97 -18.87
C ASN A 2 -1.07 -20.80 -17.57
N SER A 3 -0.82 -22.11 -17.60
CA SER A 3 -0.97 -22.95 -16.40
C SER A 3 0.18 -22.82 -15.38
N LEU A 4 1.33 -22.24 -15.76
CA LEU A 4 2.43 -22.01 -14.82
C LEU A 4 2.14 -20.82 -13.90
N LEU A 5 1.44 -19.82 -14.45
CA LEU A 5 0.97 -18.66 -13.70
C LEU A 5 -0.10 -19.09 -12.68
N GLU A 6 -0.95 -20.10 -12.92
CA GLU A 6 -2.00 -20.51 -11.96
C GLU A 6 -1.52 -21.11 -10.63
N SER A 7 -0.22 -21.36 -10.44
CA SER A 7 0.30 -21.87 -9.17
C SER A 7 0.20 -20.81 -8.05
N LYS A 8 -0.52 -21.14 -6.98
CA LYS A 8 -0.78 -20.28 -5.79
C LYS A 8 0.48 -19.83 -5.04
N ASN A 9 1.63 -20.47 -5.29
CA ASN A 9 2.90 -20.25 -4.59
C ASN A 9 4.01 -19.69 -5.50
N LEU A 10 3.65 -19.05 -6.61
CA LEU A 10 4.65 -18.44 -7.48
C LEU A 10 5.25 -17.21 -6.79
N ASN A 11 6.55 -17.24 -6.48
CA ASN A 11 7.26 -16.05 -6.03
C ASN A 11 7.29 -15.03 -7.19
N VAL A 12 6.56 -13.93 -7.05
CA VAL A 12 6.43 -12.89 -8.08
C VAL A 12 7.56 -11.86 -8.02
N ASP A 13 8.43 -11.93 -7.03
CA ASP A 13 9.51 -10.96 -6.81
C ASP A 13 10.90 -11.54 -7.09
N ILE A 14 10.97 -12.57 -7.95
CA ILE A 14 12.24 -13.16 -8.38
C ILE A 14 13.04 -12.13 -9.18
N GLU A 15 14.23 -11.81 -8.71
CA GLU A 15 15.09 -10.84 -9.37
C GLU A 15 16.01 -11.50 -10.41
N TYR A 16 16.03 -10.95 -11.61
CA TYR A 16 17.03 -11.27 -12.63
C TYR A 16 17.67 -9.98 -13.14
N ARG A 17 18.97 -9.83 -12.90
CA ARG A 17 19.78 -8.64 -13.28
C ARG A 17 19.24 -7.32 -12.70
N GLY A 18 18.88 -7.25 -11.42
CA GLY A 18 18.36 -6.00 -10.85
C GLY A 18 16.87 -5.75 -11.12
N LYS A 19 16.18 -6.65 -11.81
CA LYS A 19 14.80 -6.44 -12.28
C LYS A 19 13.88 -7.58 -11.86
N THR A 20 12.72 -7.22 -11.33
CA THR A 20 11.63 -8.15 -11.01
C THR A 20 10.80 -8.48 -12.27
N PRO A 21 9.95 -9.52 -12.25
CA PRO A 21 9.05 -9.84 -13.35
C PRO A 21 8.13 -8.67 -13.72
N LEU A 22 7.76 -7.83 -12.74
CA LEU A 22 6.96 -6.63 -12.97
C LEU A 22 7.71 -5.61 -13.85
N HIS A 23 9.01 -5.43 -13.65
CA HIS A 23 9.82 -4.57 -14.52
C HIS A 23 9.77 -5.04 -15.97
N TYR A 24 9.93 -6.34 -16.21
CA TYR A 24 9.91 -6.90 -17.56
C TYR A 24 8.50 -6.80 -18.19
N ALA A 25 7.44 -6.99 -17.40
CA ALA A 25 6.07 -6.82 -17.86
C ALA A 25 5.77 -5.37 -18.27
N ILE A 26 6.26 -4.39 -17.50
CA ILE A 26 6.12 -2.95 -17.80
C ILE A 26 6.92 -2.59 -19.06
N ILE A 27 8.20 -3.00 -19.13
CA ILE A 27 9.06 -2.75 -20.31
C ILE A 27 8.45 -3.38 -21.57
N GLY A 28 7.93 -4.60 -21.44
CA GLY A 28 7.25 -5.31 -22.51
C GLY A 28 5.83 -4.81 -22.82
N LYS A 29 5.34 -3.77 -22.10
CA LYS A 29 3.98 -3.21 -22.21
C LYS A 29 2.87 -4.28 -22.17
N ASN A 30 3.10 -5.37 -21.44
CA ASN A 30 2.17 -6.48 -21.36
C ASN A 30 1.17 -6.23 -20.23
N ARG A 31 0.09 -5.52 -20.55
CA ARG A 31 -0.98 -5.17 -19.59
C ARG A 31 -1.51 -6.36 -18.81
N LYS A 32 -1.72 -7.52 -19.44
CA LYS A 32 -2.22 -8.72 -18.76
C LYS A 32 -1.22 -9.23 -17.72
N ALA A 33 0.06 -9.29 -18.08
CA ALA A 33 1.11 -9.68 -17.14
C ALA A 33 1.25 -8.67 -15.99
N VAL A 34 1.19 -7.36 -16.27
CA VAL A 34 1.21 -6.31 -15.25
C VAL A 34 0.05 -6.49 -14.27
N GLN A 35 -1.18 -6.64 -14.75
CA GLN A 35 -2.36 -6.86 -13.90
C GLN A 35 -2.22 -8.13 -13.05
N SER A 36 -1.83 -9.26 -13.65
CA SER A 36 -1.67 -10.51 -12.91
C SER A 36 -0.57 -10.46 -11.86
N LEU A 37 0.51 -9.70 -12.09
CA LEU A 37 1.60 -9.52 -11.12
C LEU A 37 1.19 -8.57 -9.99
N LEU A 38 0.50 -7.47 -10.29
CA LEU A 38 -0.03 -6.56 -9.28
C LEU A 38 -1.07 -7.23 -8.37
N GLN A 39 -1.99 -8.02 -8.96
CA GLN A 39 -3.00 -8.80 -8.21
C GLN A 39 -2.38 -9.84 -7.27
N ARG A 40 -1.14 -10.26 -7.51
CA ARG A 40 -0.39 -11.17 -6.65
C ARG A 40 0.44 -10.47 -5.58
N GLY A 41 0.41 -9.13 -5.57
CA GLY A 41 1.16 -8.33 -4.61
C GLY A 41 2.65 -8.21 -4.94
N SER A 42 3.01 -8.23 -6.23
CA SER A 42 4.40 -8.01 -6.65
C SER A 42 4.91 -6.65 -6.17
N LEU A 43 6.19 -6.62 -5.79
CA LEU A 43 6.86 -5.44 -5.30
C LEU A 43 6.84 -4.32 -6.33
N VAL A 44 6.27 -3.18 -5.93
CA VAL A 44 6.25 -1.96 -6.72
C VAL A 44 7.32 -1.01 -6.18
N ASP A 45 8.35 -0.78 -6.98
CA ASP A 45 9.38 0.21 -6.70
C ASP A 45 9.23 1.46 -7.57
N ASP A 46 10.10 2.44 -7.33
CA ASP A 46 10.04 3.74 -7.98
C ASP A 46 10.22 3.64 -9.49
N VAL A 47 11.05 2.70 -9.95
CA VAL A 47 11.29 2.47 -11.38
C VAL A 47 10.04 1.88 -12.04
N CYS A 48 9.34 0.95 -11.38
CA CYS A 48 8.04 0.47 -11.83
C CYS A 48 7.02 1.62 -11.89
N LEU A 49 6.90 2.43 -10.82
CA LEU A 49 5.97 3.56 -10.78
C LEU A 49 6.25 4.58 -11.89
N GLN A 50 7.52 4.87 -12.18
CA GLN A 50 7.92 5.80 -13.24
C GLN A 50 7.60 5.32 -14.66
N ASN A 51 7.47 4.01 -14.87
CA ASN A 51 7.27 3.44 -16.21
C ASN A 51 5.90 2.78 -16.44
N ILE A 52 5.16 2.44 -15.37
CA ILE A 52 3.84 1.79 -15.47
C ILE A 52 2.83 2.71 -16.14
N ASN A 53 1.98 2.17 -17.02
CA ASN A 53 0.88 2.94 -17.60
C ASN A 53 -0.12 3.36 -16.49
N PRO A 54 -0.50 4.65 -16.37
CA PRO A 54 -1.43 5.06 -15.33
C PRO A 54 -2.74 4.28 -15.32
N LYS A 55 -3.26 3.94 -16.51
CA LYS A 55 -4.50 3.17 -16.65
C LYS A 55 -4.39 1.77 -16.06
N ASP A 56 -3.22 1.12 -16.19
CA ASP A 56 -2.99 -0.20 -15.63
C ASP A 56 -3.00 -0.13 -14.09
N LEU A 57 -2.42 0.92 -13.52
CA LEU A 57 -2.45 1.12 -12.08
C LEU A 57 -3.86 1.48 -11.59
N GLU A 58 -4.61 2.27 -12.34
CA GLU A 58 -6.01 2.62 -12.06
C GLU A 58 -6.93 1.39 -12.06
N ASP A 59 -6.85 0.55 -13.10
CA ASP A 59 -7.63 -0.69 -13.20
C ASP A 59 -7.35 -1.62 -12.00
N TYR A 60 -6.08 -1.67 -11.58
CA TYR A 60 -5.68 -2.45 -10.42
C TYR A 60 -6.25 -1.88 -9.12
N LEU A 61 -6.15 -0.57 -8.89
CA LEU A 61 -6.76 0.09 -7.73
C LEU A 61 -8.28 -0.15 -7.71
N ASN A 62 -8.95 -0.05 -8.86
CA ASN A 62 -10.38 -0.39 -8.97
C ASN A 62 -10.66 -1.84 -8.55
N SER A 63 -9.79 -2.79 -8.92
CA SER A 63 -9.94 -4.21 -8.53
C SER A 63 -9.75 -4.48 -7.03
N CYS A 64 -9.10 -3.56 -6.31
CA CYS A 64 -8.91 -3.64 -4.86
C CYS A 64 -10.14 -3.19 -4.07
N ILE A 65 -11.10 -2.51 -4.73
CA ILE A 65 -12.38 -2.15 -4.13
C ILE A 65 -13.31 -3.36 -4.24
N LYS A 66 -13.59 -4.01 -3.10
CA LYS A 66 -14.57 -5.09 -3.03
C LYS A 66 -15.79 -4.60 -2.26
N SER A 67 -16.96 -4.69 -2.88
CA SER A 67 -18.20 -4.70 -2.11
C SER A 67 -18.27 -6.06 -1.44
N ASP A 68 -18.29 -6.12 -0.11
CA ASP A 68 -18.68 -7.36 0.53
C ASP A 68 -20.13 -7.63 0.10
N ASN A 69 -20.39 -8.81 -0.45
CA ASN A 69 -21.70 -9.13 -0.99
C ASN A 69 -22.71 -9.05 0.15
N TYR A 70 -23.67 -8.14 -0.01
CA TYR A 70 -24.87 -7.93 0.80
C TYR A 70 -25.21 -9.14 1.70
N LYS A 71 -24.75 -9.11 2.95
CA LYS A 71 -25.35 -9.96 3.97
C LYS A 71 -26.67 -9.33 4.35
N LYS A 72 -27.75 -9.90 3.83
CA LYS A 72 -29.11 -9.65 4.31
C LYS A 72 -29.20 -10.30 5.68
N ASP A 73 -28.62 -9.67 6.69
CA ASP A 73 -28.82 -10.05 8.07
C ASP A 73 -30.31 -9.78 8.35
N MET A 74 -31.11 -10.83 8.22
CA MET A 74 -32.58 -10.78 8.08
C MET A 74 -33.28 -10.63 9.43
N GLU A 75 -32.66 -9.99 10.43
CA GLU A 75 -33.24 -9.96 11.79
C GLU A 75 -33.32 -8.61 12.49
N GLU A 76 -32.65 -7.54 12.05
CA GLU A 76 -32.90 -6.20 12.60
C GLU A 76 -32.81 -5.17 11.48
N GLY A 77 -33.78 -4.25 11.39
CA GLY A 77 -33.96 -3.27 10.29
C GLY A 77 -32.85 -2.24 10.09
N ASN A 78 -31.61 -2.56 10.46
CA ASN A 78 -30.41 -1.78 10.25
C ASN A 78 -29.64 -2.34 9.04
N TYR A 79 -29.79 -1.69 7.90
CA TYR A 79 -28.94 -1.92 6.74
C TYR A 79 -27.52 -1.45 7.07
N LYS A 80 -26.53 -2.35 6.96
CA LYS A 80 -25.11 -1.98 7.02
C LYS A 80 -24.41 -2.48 5.77
N SER A 81 -24.07 -1.57 4.87
CA SER A 81 -23.19 -1.83 3.74
C SER A 81 -21.74 -1.61 4.19
N PHE A 82 -20.89 -2.64 4.01
CA PHE A 82 -19.47 -2.55 4.27
C PHE A 82 -18.71 -2.52 2.95
N LEU A 83 -17.92 -1.47 2.74
CA LEU A 83 -16.94 -1.42 1.66
C LEU A 83 -15.62 -1.96 2.22
N VAL A 84 -15.11 -3.03 1.62
CA VAL A 84 -13.84 -3.64 2.00
C VAL A 84 -12.78 -3.19 1.01
N PHE A 85 -11.75 -2.56 1.54
CA PHE A 85 -10.61 -2.10 0.77
C PHE A 85 -9.41 -2.97 1.10
N ASP A 86 -8.95 -3.76 0.12
CA ASP A 86 -7.69 -4.48 0.26
C ASP A 86 -6.56 -3.50 -0.08
N PHE A 87 -5.78 -3.09 0.92
CA PHE A 87 -4.62 -2.21 0.70
C PHE A 87 -3.45 -3.02 0.14
N PHE A 88 -2.98 -2.69 -1.07
CA PHE A 88 -2.33 -3.70 -1.92
C PHE A 88 -0.97 -3.32 -2.52
N ILE A 89 -0.49 -2.08 -2.39
CA ILE A 89 0.83 -1.73 -2.93
C ILE A 89 1.92 -2.08 -1.94
N ASN A 90 2.52 -3.25 -2.13
CA ASN A 90 3.70 -3.65 -1.36
C ASN A 90 4.95 -3.00 -1.96
N SER A 91 5.64 -2.18 -1.18
CA SER A 91 6.95 -1.61 -1.52
C SER A 91 8.06 -2.07 -0.58
N CYS A 92 7.75 -2.98 0.34
CA CYS A 92 8.74 -3.53 1.26
C CYS A 92 9.58 -4.61 0.57
N ARG A 93 10.85 -4.28 0.28
CA ARG A 93 11.89 -5.30 0.15
C ARG A 93 12.14 -5.87 1.54
N THR A 94 11.68 -7.08 1.82
CA THR A 94 12.31 -7.85 2.89
C THR A 94 13.75 -8.07 2.42
N HIS A 95 14.69 -7.30 2.98
CA HIS A 95 16.10 -7.63 2.91
C HIS A 95 16.28 -8.98 3.63
N HIS A 96 15.97 -10.08 2.97
CA HIS A 96 16.66 -11.33 3.23
C HIS A 96 18.08 -11.12 2.71
N LYS A 97 18.89 -10.42 3.53
CA LYS A 97 20.31 -10.71 3.58
C LYS A 97 20.41 -12.23 3.65
N THR A 98 20.98 -12.80 2.61
CA THR A 98 21.43 -14.18 2.61
C THR A 98 22.63 -14.24 3.56
N GLU A 99 22.39 -14.12 4.86
CA GLU A 99 23.34 -14.57 5.85
C GLU A 99 23.17 -16.09 5.94
N LYS A 100 23.98 -16.78 5.15
CA LYS A 100 24.34 -18.17 5.42
C LYS A 100 24.98 -18.21 6.81
N SER A 101 24.26 -18.63 7.84
CA SER A 101 24.84 -19.32 9.00
C SER A 101 23.77 -19.99 9.85
N TYR A 102 23.81 -21.32 9.80
CA TYR A 102 23.45 -22.36 10.77
C TYR A 102 22.50 -22.10 11.97
N GLN A 103 21.71 -23.15 12.19
CA GLN A 103 20.70 -23.37 13.24
C GLN A 103 21.20 -23.04 14.66
N HIS A 104 20.40 -22.28 15.41
CA HIS A 104 19.99 -22.72 16.75
C HIS A 104 18.62 -22.12 17.09
N SER A 105 17.76 -22.99 17.60
CA SER A 105 16.41 -22.72 18.08
C SER A 105 16.41 -21.69 19.21
N ASP A 106 15.59 -20.65 19.10
CA ASP A 106 14.98 -19.93 20.22
C ASP A 106 13.62 -19.36 19.78
N GLU A 107 12.55 -19.89 20.39
CA GLU A 107 11.14 -19.64 20.04
C GLU A 107 10.63 -18.28 20.58
N SER A 108 11.42 -17.61 21.43
CA SER A 108 11.09 -16.34 22.11
C SER A 108 11.40 -15.08 21.29
N ALA A 109 12.24 -15.15 20.25
CA ALA A 109 12.61 -13.99 19.42
C ALA A 109 11.58 -13.63 18.33
N ARG A 110 10.57 -14.49 18.09
CA ARG A 110 9.59 -14.30 17.01
C ARG A 110 8.52 -13.25 17.32
N LEU A 111 8.23 -12.98 18.60
CA LEU A 111 7.20 -11.99 18.97
C LEU A 111 7.68 -10.54 18.82
N TYR A 112 8.99 -10.26 18.95
CA TYR A 112 9.52 -8.90 18.90
C TYR A 112 9.92 -8.43 17.49
N ASN A 113 10.16 -9.36 16.56
CA ASN A 113 10.49 -9.02 15.17
C ASN A 113 9.26 -8.67 14.32
N SER A 114 8.07 -9.15 14.71
CA SER A 114 6.81 -8.94 13.98
C SER A 114 6.38 -7.47 13.94
N SER A 115 6.59 -6.73 15.03
CA SER A 115 6.30 -5.29 15.13
C SER A 115 7.19 -4.43 14.22
N SER A 116 8.48 -4.77 14.09
CA SER A 116 9.42 -4.08 13.19
C SER A 116 9.14 -4.34 11.70
N ILE A 117 8.59 -5.52 11.37
CA ILE A 117 8.22 -5.87 9.99
C ILE A 117 6.93 -5.13 9.58
N CYS A 118 5.97 -5.01 10.50
CA CYS A 118 4.75 -4.23 10.27
C CYS A 118 5.01 -2.73 10.10
N SER A 119 5.87 -2.12 10.93
CA SER A 119 6.18 -0.68 10.80
C SER A 119 6.82 -0.35 9.45
N ASN A 120 7.79 -1.17 9.01
CA ASN A 120 8.42 -1.01 7.70
C ASN A 120 7.41 -1.14 6.54
N ARG A 121 6.42 -2.03 6.67
CA ARG A 121 5.36 -2.20 5.68
C ARG A 121 4.52 -0.94 5.54
N PHE A 122 4.06 -0.35 6.64
CA PHE A 122 3.27 0.89 6.57
C PHE A 122 4.07 2.10 6.06
N ASP A 123 5.37 2.17 6.38
CA ASP A 123 6.24 3.25 5.90
C ASP A 123 6.52 3.13 4.39
N SER A 124 6.67 1.90 3.88
CA SER A 124 6.87 1.65 2.45
C SER A 124 5.61 1.95 1.63
N GLU A 125 4.43 1.68 2.19
CA GLU A 125 3.14 1.99 1.57
C GLU A 125 2.93 3.51 1.40
N VAL A 126 3.27 4.31 2.43
CA VAL A 126 3.23 5.78 2.34
C VAL A 126 4.25 6.30 1.34
N ALA A 127 5.43 5.67 1.26
CA ALA A 127 6.46 6.04 0.31
C ALA A 127 5.95 5.91 -1.14
N VAL A 128 5.24 4.83 -1.47
CA VAL A 128 4.63 4.66 -2.80
C VAL A 128 3.63 5.78 -3.09
N ILE A 129 2.73 6.10 -2.15
CA ILE A 129 1.73 7.15 -2.35
C ILE A 129 2.40 8.51 -2.58
N ARG A 130 3.47 8.80 -1.84
CA ARG A 130 4.30 10.00 -2.06
C ARG A 130 4.91 10.00 -3.45
N ASN A 131 5.41 8.86 -3.91
CA ASN A 131 6.04 8.73 -5.22
C ASN A 131 5.02 8.84 -6.36
N ILE A 132 3.81 8.30 -6.18
CA ILE A 132 2.66 8.52 -7.07
C ILE A 132 2.34 10.01 -7.17
N GLY A 133 2.33 10.74 -6.05
CA GLY A 133 2.06 12.17 -6.04
C GLY A 133 3.16 13.04 -6.67
N ASN A 134 4.42 12.61 -6.58
CA ASN A 134 5.54 13.29 -7.24
C ASN A 134 5.51 13.13 -8.76
N ILE A 135 4.86 12.08 -9.27
CA ILE A 135 4.78 11.79 -10.70
C ILE A 135 3.55 12.48 -11.30
N LYS A 136 3.76 13.55 -12.09
CA LYS A 136 2.68 14.36 -12.70
C LYS A 136 1.57 13.53 -13.38
N ARG A 137 1.95 12.47 -14.09
CA ARG A 137 1.01 11.59 -14.82
C ARG A 137 0.22 10.66 -13.91
N LEU A 138 0.69 10.35 -12.71
CA LEU A 138 0.00 9.50 -11.74
C LEU A 138 -0.77 10.33 -10.71
N LYS A 139 -0.61 11.66 -10.70
CA LYS A 139 -1.25 12.57 -9.75
C LYS A 139 -2.78 12.41 -9.71
N HIS A 140 -3.43 12.15 -10.84
CA HIS A 140 -4.88 11.90 -10.88
C HIS A 140 -5.31 10.67 -10.07
N LEU A 141 -4.41 9.69 -9.87
CA LEU A 141 -4.69 8.52 -9.04
C LEU A 141 -4.73 8.84 -7.54
N LEU A 142 -4.26 10.02 -7.11
CA LEU A 142 -4.48 10.48 -5.74
C LEU A 142 -5.95 10.80 -5.46
N GLU A 143 -6.73 11.16 -6.50
CA GLU A 143 -8.17 11.39 -6.39
C GLU A 143 -8.98 10.09 -6.38
N HIS A 144 -8.32 8.96 -6.63
CA HIS A 144 -8.96 7.65 -6.59
C HIS A 144 -9.53 7.39 -5.18
N PRO A 145 -10.77 6.90 -5.04
CA PRO A 145 -11.45 6.77 -3.75
C PRO A 145 -10.64 5.99 -2.71
N LEU A 146 -9.92 4.93 -3.13
CA LEU A 146 -9.01 4.20 -2.22
C LEU A 146 -7.90 5.07 -1.64
N VAL A 147 -7.19 5.81 -2.50
CA VAL A 147 -6.03 6.61 -2.09
C VAL A 147 -6.51 7.80 -1.27
N TYR A 148 -7.61 8.42 -1.69
CA TYR A 148 -8.28 9.49 -0.96
C TYR A 148 -8.73 9.04 0.43
N ILE A 149 -9.44 7.91 0.57
CA ILE A 149 -9.88 7.38 1.87
C ILE A 149 -8.67 7.08 2.76
N TYR A 150 -7.62 6.47 2.22
CA TYR A 150 -6.40 6.21 2.99
C TYR A 150 -5.75 7.50 3.50
N ILE A 151 -5.60 8.52 2.64
CA ILE A 151 -5.06 9.82 3.03
C ILE A 151 -5.97 10.48 4.07
N MET A 152 -7.29 10.44 3.89
CA MET A 152 -8.26 11.02 4.81
C MET A 152 -8.27 10.34 6.18
N LEU A 153 -8.16 9.01 6.22
CA LEU A 153 -8.02 8.26 7.48
C LEU A 153 -6.76 8.68 8.22
N LYS A 154 -5.62 8.79 7.52
CA LYS A 154 -4.37 9.28 8.11
C LYS A 154 -4.47 10.72 8.58
N TRP A 155 -5.08 11.58 7.78
CA TRP A 155 -5.32 12.97 8.13
C TRP A 155 -6.20 13.09 9.38
N HIS A 156 -7.24 12.27 9.50
CA HIS A 156 -8.12 12.23 10.67
C HIS A 156 -7.37 11.89 11.97
N CYS A 157 -6.41 10.97 11.92
CA CYS A 157 -5.57 10.68 13.08
C CYS A 157 -4.67 11.86 13.46
N VAL A 158 -4.17 12.61 12.47
CA VAL A 158 -3.27 13.76 12.68
C VAL A 158 -4.05 15.03 13.08
N LEU A 159 -5.32 15.15 12.69
CA LEU A 159 -6.17 16.31 12.94
C LEU A 159 -6.29 16.62 14.44
N ASN A 160 -6.39 15.61 15.30
CA ASN A 160 -6.47 15.83 16.76
C ASN A 160 -5.23 16.56 17.30
N TYR A 161 -4.03 16.17 16.85
CA TYR A 161 -2.79 16.83 17.24
C TYR A 161 -2.66 18.23 16.63
N TYR A 162 -3.10 18.40 15.38
CA TYR A 162 -3.11 19.69 14.71
C TYR A 162 -3.99 20.71 15.44
N TYR A 163 -5.24 20.35 15.79
CA TYR A 163 -6.14 21.23 16.53
C TYR A 163 -5.58 21.61 17.89
N PHE A 164 -4.97 20.66 18.61
CA PHE A 164 -4.29 20.95 19.88
C PHE A 164 -3.20 22.02 19.71
N PHE A 165 -2.32 21.88 18.71
CA PHE A 165 -1.27 22.86 18.43
C PHE A 165 -1.79 24.24 18.03
N VAL A 166 -2.87 24.28 17.22
CA VAL A 166 -3.50 25.53 16.80
C VAL A 166 -4.10 26.26 18.00
N ILE A 167 -4.80 25.55 18.90
CA ILE A 167 -5.38 26.15 20.12
C ILE A 167 -4.28 26.74 21.01
N VAL A 168 -3.20 25.99 21.27
CA VAL A 168 -2.06 26.47 22.08
C VAL A 168 -1.43 27.73 21.46
N LYS A 169 -1.21 27.74 20.13
CA LYS A 169 -0.69 28.92 19.43
C LYS A 169 -1.64 30.11 19.52
N SER A 170 -2.94 29.90 19.34
CA SER A 170 -3.94 30.97 19.46
C SER A 170 -3.96 31.58 20.86
N ILE A 171 -3.90 30.76 21.91
CA ILE A 171 -3.81 31.25 23.30
C ILE A 171 -2.54 32.07 23.50
N PHE A 172 -1.40 31.60 23.00
CA PHE A 172 -0.14 32.34 23.10
C PHE A 172 -0.20 33.71 22.42
N TYR A 173 -0.80 33.82 21.24
CA TYR A 173 -0.99 35.10 20.57
C TYR A 173 -1.92 36.04 21.35
N LEU A 174 -2.99 35.53 21.95
CA LEU A 174 -3.88 36.33 22.79
C LEU A 174 -3.16 36.85 24.05
N ILE A 175 -2.28 36.04 24.65
CA ILE A 175 -1.49 36.47 25.82
C ILE A 175 -0.51 37.59 25.42
N ILE A 176 0.16 37.46 24.27
CA ILE A 176 1.07 38.50 23.77
C ILE A 176 0.32 39.79 23.43
N ASP A 177 -0.83 39.70 22.77
CA ASP A 177 -1.63 40.88 22.39
C ASP A 177 -2.21 41.61 23.61
N SER A 178 -2.41 40.89 24.73
CA SER A 178 -2.89 41.45 25.99
C SER A 178 -1.81 42.07 26.89
N LEU A 179 -0.52 41.92 26.54
CA LEU A 179 0.64 42.40 27.31
C LEU A 179 1.21 43.70 26.71
#